data_AF-A0A0C3QAZ6-F1
#
_entry.id   AF-A0A0C3QAZ6-F1
#
_cell.length_a   1.000
_cell.length_b   1.000
_cell.length_c   1.000
_cell.angle_alpha   90.00
_cell.angle_beta   90.00
_cell.angle_gamma   90.00
#
_symmetry.space_group_name_H-M   'P 1'
#
loop_
_entity.id
_entity.type
_entity.pdbx_description
1 polymer ?
#
loop_
_entity_poly.entity_id
_entity_poly.type
_entity_poly.pdbx_seq_one_letter_code
_entity_poly.pdbx_strand_id
1 'polypeptide(L)'
;MTTAAKLPQHVLDTRYLQELRERILPQCQPSASEEGQQAATYTVKCDLADAAERRYCDCDPDECGERRYCDCDPDERGEEGSDEESDEKDGWFCSYRSIEDEYKMHAVLERARLHIEADPSAFSETIYREILERCNLEQTKVLEAQAQERRYSDDELQTSPPPSSPCGFPPFSFQHLPPEILVEIALLAQASNPHAHIALSHVDARLRAFVNSTPLLWSRVDFLYPLRVVDCYLERSTDNLLRVMALPPLHVSSAHNPVLQDLKADENNKLKEFLGALCPHRHRILSLRLRSDDLTFNVSGENEGQMPAHNFLWDGAMVELKLLDLELDAWTWEGMKVLPSYRIKELHLHGPWTTDYLPLFSLSLKSLVITSDHTPFSQIFDALQAAPRLVNLALRDMSFTGIGEKKGPVLNLDHLDSLSLIRIVGSAAEALFSCITSTNSNSFLFPNRRFNIST
;
A
#
# COMPACT_ATOMS: atom_id res chain seq x y z
N MET A 1 -4.14 -24.43 36.85
CA MET A 1 -3.48 -24.87 35.59
C MET A 1 -3.94 -23.89 34.52
N THR A 2 -3.09 -22.95 34.13
CA THR A 2 -3.38 -21.95 33.10
C THR A 2 -3.25 -22.61 31.74
N THR A 3 -4.37 -22.83 31.05
CA THR A 3 -4.40 -23.16 29.63
C THR A 3 -3.87 -21.96 28.86
N ALA A 4 -2.64 -22.06 28.37
CA ALA A 4 -2.10 -21.09 27.42
C ALA A 4 -3.03 -21.05 26.20
N ALA A 5 -3.56 -19.87 25.87
CA ALA A 5 -4.36 -19.69 24.67
C ALA A 5 -3.53 -20.14 23.45
N LYS A 6 -4.02 -21.12 22.69
CA LYS A 6 -3.40 -21.53 21.43
C LYS A 6 -3.49 -20.37 20.45
N LEU A 7 -2.35 -19.98 19.87
CA LEU A 7 -2.32 -18.97 18.82
C LEU A 7 -3.08 -19.49 17.59
N PRO A 8 -3.77 -18.59 16.84
CA PRO A 8 -4.39 -18.95 15.57
C PRO A 8 -3.39 -19.55 14.57
N GLN A 9 -3.83 -20.50 13.75
CA GLN A 9 -2.97 -21.24 12.83
C GLN A 9 -2.25 -20.31 11.83
N HIS A 10 -2.92 -19.28 11.30
CA HIS A 10 -2.28 -18.28 10.43
C HIS A 10 -1.14 -17.52 11.12
N VAL A 11 -1.22 -17.27 12.44
CA VAL A 11 -0.14 -16.62 13.20
C VAL A 11 1.07 -17.55 13.33
N LEU A 12 0.82 -18.84 13.55
CA LEU A 12 1.88 -19.86 13.60
C LEU A 12 2.56 -20.02 12.24
N ASP A 13 1.76 -19.99 11.18
CA ASP A 13 2.21 -20.17 9.80
C ASP A 13 2.95 -18.95 9.25
N THR A 14 2.50 -17.73 9.57
CA THR A 14 3.24 -16.51 9.26
C THR A 14 4.59 -16.47 9.99
N ARG A 15 4.62 -16.85 11.28
CA ARG A 15 5.89 -16.98 12.03
C ARG A 15 6.82 -18.01 11.40
N TYR A 16 6.26 -19.16 11.03
CA TYR A 16 7.03 -20.22 10.36
C TYR A 16 7.67 -19.74 9.05
N LEU A 17 6.91 -19.06 8.18
CA LEU A 17 7.44 -18.52 6.93
C LEU A 17 8.53 -17.46 7.16
N GLN A 18 8.37 -16.61 8.17
CA GLN A 18 9.39 -15.63 8.57
C GLN A 18 10.67 -16.31 9.08
N GLU A 19 10.55 -17.29 9.96
CA GLU A 19 11.68 -18.07 10.47
C GLU A 19 12.37 -18.89 9.36
N LEU A 20 11.60 -19.42 8.41
CA LEU A 20 12.13 -20.15 7.25
C LEU A 20 12.90 -19.20 6.32
N ARG A 21 12.36 -18.01 6.03
CA ARG A 21 13.02 -16.96 5.26
C ARG A 21 14.36 -16.55 5.87
N GLU A 22 14.40 -16.36 7.19
CA GLU A 22 15.63 -15.98 7.91
C GLU A 22 16.70 -17.07 7.83
N ARG A 23 16.31 -18.35 7.84
CA ARG A 23 17.23 -19.48 7.75
C ARG A 23 17.81 -19.73 6.35
N ILE A 24 17.18 -19.22 5.29
CA ILE A 24 17.61 -19.42 3.89
C ILE A 24 18.86 -18.58 3.51
N LEU A 25 19.31 -17.59 4.32
CA LEU A 25 20.74 -17.24 4.42
C LEU A 25 21.05 -16.62 5.80
N PRO A 26 22.15 -17.03 6.47
CA PRO A 26 22.82 -16.16 7.41
C PRO A 26 23.53 -15.01 6.65
N GLN A 27 23.57 -13.81 7.24
CA GLN A 27 24.31 -12.65 6.70
C GLN A 27 25.75 -13.04 6.32
N CYS A 28 26.07 -13.05 5.02
CA CYS A 28 27.44 -13.22 4.53
C CYS A 28 27.76 -12.24 3.40
N GLN A 29 28.99 -11.72 3.47
CA GLN A 29 29.59 -10.68 2.64
C GLN A 29 29.67 -11.05 1.14
N PRO A 30 29.75 -10.04 0.25
CA PRO A 30 29.75 -10.27 -1.19
C PRO A 30 31.06 -10.93 -1.64
N SER A 31 31.00 -12.19 -2.07
CA SER A 31 32.02 -12.82 -2.91
C SER A 31 31.52 -12.92 -4.35
N ALA A 32 32.39 -12.52 -5.28
CA ALA A 32 32.07 -12.15 -6.67
C ALA A 32 31.96 -13.34 -7.65
N SER A 33 31.35 -14.47 -7.28
CA SER A 33 31.34 -15.65 -8.18
C SER A 33 30.06 -16.48 -8.26
N GLU A 34 28.90 -16.01 -7.78
CA GLU A 34 27.68 -16.85 -7.74
C GLU A 34 26.40 -16.05 -8.06
N GLU A 35 26.35 -15.40 -9.23
CA GLU A 35 25.14 -14.65 -9.66
C GLU A 35 23.90 -15.54 -9.83
N GLY A 36 24.07 -16.83 -10.21
CA GLY A 36 22.97 -17.78 -10.39
C GLY A 36 22.36 -18.30 -9.09
N GLN A 37 23.19 -18.73 -8.14
CA GLN A 37 22.73 -19.25 -6.84
C GLN A 37 22.11 -18.14 -5.96
N GLN A 38 22.61 -16.91 -6.08
CA GLN A 38 22.02 -15.76 -5.39
C GLN A 38 20.60 -15.45 -5.88
N ALA A 39 20.32 -15.62 -7.17
CA ALA A 39 19.01 -15.31 -7.74
C ALA A 39 17.91 -16.27 -7.25
N ALA A 40 18.13 -17.59 -7.30
CA ALA A 40 17.15 -18.58 -6.84
C ALA A 40 16.84 -18.43 -5.35
N THR A 41 17.89 -18.23 -4.55
CA THR A 41 17.78 -18.03 -3.10
C THR A 41 17.07 -16.72 -2.74
N TYR A 42 17.29 -15.66 -3.52
CA TYR A 42 16.63 -14.37 -3.36
C TYR A 42 15.13 -14.46 -3.71
N THR A 43 14.76 -15.12 -4.81
CA THR A 43 13.37 -15.31 -5.22
C THR A 43 12.56 -16.06 -4.16
N VAL A 44 13.05 -17.21 -3.66
CA VAL A 44 12.37 -17.97 -2.60
C VAL A 44 12.18 -17.11 -1.34
N LYS A 45 13.15 -16.24 -1.01
CA LYS A 45 13.01 -15.32 0.13
C LYS A 45 11.97 -14.24 -0.09
N CYS A 46 11.89 -13.68 -1.29
CA CYS A 46 10.86 -12.70 -1.64
C CYS A 46 9.47 -13.33 -1.58
N ASP A 47 9.30 -14.53 -2.15
CA ASP A 47 8.03 -15.25 -2.15
C ASP A 47 7.58 -15.61 -0.71
N LEU A 48 8.49 -16.07 0.14
CA LEU A 48 8.19 -16.36 1.55
C LEU A 48 7.86 -15.08 2.35
N ALA A 49 8.52 -13.97 2.04
CA ALA A 49 8.25 -12.68 2.69
C ALA A 49 6.88 -12.13 2.27
N ASP A 50 6.57 -12.17 0.97
CA ASP A 50 5.32 -11.70 0.39
C ASP A 50 4.14 -12.55 0.89
N ALA A 51 4.29 -13.88 0.93
CA ALA A 51 3.31 -14.77 1.52
C ALA A 51 3.08 -14.52 3.02
N ALA A 52 4.13 -14.22 3.78
CA ALA A 52 4.00 -13.88 5.20
C ALA A 52 3.31 -12.52 5.42
N GLU A 53 3.59 -11.56 4.54
CA GLU A 53 2.99 -10.21 4.57
C GLU A 53 1.53 -10.24 4.14
N ARG A 54 1.15 -11.06 3.17
CA ARG A 54 -0.23 -11.15 2.65
C ARG A 54 -1.16 -12.05 3.47
N ARG A 55 -0.64 -12.77 4.48
CA ARG A 55 -1.45 -13.55 5.42
C ARG A 55 -2.09 -12.68 6.49
N TYR A 56 -3.09 -11.90 6.11
CA TYR A 56 -4.00 -11.27 7.05
C TYR A 56 -5.25 -12.14 7.26
N CYS A 57 -5.22 -12.89 8.36
CA CYS A 57 -6.34 -13.61 8.98
C CYS A 57 -6.97 -14.77 8.19
N ASP A 58 -6.51 -16.00 8.43
CA ASP A 58 -7.43 -17.15 8.44
C ASP A 58 -8.18 -17.08 9.77
N CYS A 59 -9.47 -16.78 9.74
CA CYS A 59 -10.30 -17.58 10.62
C CYS A 59 -10.60 -18.91 9.90
N ASP A 60 -10.72 -19.99 10.66
CA ASP A 60 -10.93 -21.33 10.12
C ASP A 60 -12.29 -21.38 9.40
N PRO A 61 -12.38 -21.94 8.17
CA PRO A 61 -13.68 -22.22 7.53
C PRO A 61 -14.58 -23.07 8.43
N ASP A 62 -13.97 -23.90 9.29
CA ASP A 62 -14.65 -24.84 10.17
C ASP A 62 -15.38 -24.20 11.37
N GLU A 63 -15.17 -22.89 11.65
CA GLU A 63 -15.98 -22.15 12.63
C GLU A 63 -17.16 -21.39 12.01
N CYS A 64 -17.31 -21.41 10.68
CA CYS A 64 -18.45 -20.83 9.98
C CYS A 64 -19.26 -21.96 9.32
N GLY A 65 -20.10 -22.62 10.12
CA GLY A 65 -21.19 -23.43 9.60
C GLY A 65 -21.97 -22.64 8.55
N GLU A 66 -22.15 -23.28 7.39
CA GLU A 66 -22.71 -22.72 6.17
C GLU A 66 -23.94 -21.84 6.35
N ARG A 67 -24.04 -20.78 5.53
CA ARG A 67 -25.29 -20.46 4.82
C ARG A 67 -25.06 -20.00 3.39
N ARG A 68 -25.37 -20.94 2.48
CA ARG A 68 -26.15 -20.85 1.23
C ARG A 68 -25.76 -19.81 0.16
N TYR A 69 -25.36 -20.37 -0.98
CA TYR A 69 -25.59 -19.83 -2.32
C TYR A 69 -27.09 -19.55 -2.54
N CYS A 70 -27.41 -18.39 -3.12
CA CYS A 70 -28.70 -18.14 -3.77
C CYS A 70 -28.43 -17.81 -5.24
N ASP A 71 -28.79 -18.76 -6.10
CA ASP A 71 -29.05 -18.51 -7.52
C ASP A 71 -30.28 -17.62 -7.66
N CYS A 72 -30.17 -16.49 -8.36
CA CYS A 72 -31.30 -15.77 -8.92
C CYS A 72 -30.86 -15.11 -10.23
N ASP A 73 -31.16 -15.78 -11.35
CA ASP A 73 -31.32 -15.12 -12.66
C ASP A 73 -32.63 -14.30 -12.65
N PRO A 74 -32.71 -13.13 -13.30
CA PRO A 74 -33.85 -12.25 -13.25
C PRO A 74 -34.77 -12.50 -14.46
N ASP A 75 -36.06 -12.76 -14.25
CA ASP A 75 -37.12 -12.25 -15.13
C ASP A 75 -38.53 -12.58 -14.62
N GLU A 76 -39.47 -11.70 -14.99
CA GLU A 76 -40.93 -11.81 -14.95
C GLU A 76 -41.70 -11.20 -13.76
N ARG A 77 -42.01 -9.91 -13.95
CA ARG A 77 -43.31 -9.22 -13.79
C ARG A 77 -44.38 -9.86 -12.89
N GLY A 78 -44.82 -9.08 -11.90
CA GLY A 78 -46.16 -9.16 -11.30
C GLY A 78 -46.40 -7.99 -10.36
N GLU A 79 -47.50 -7.28 -10.57
CA GLU A 79 -47.92 -6.06 -9.86
C GLU A 79 -48.32 -6.29 -8.39
N GLU A 80 -48.46 -5.16 -7.68
CA GLU A 80 -49.22 -4.93 -6.44
C GLU A 80 -48.59 -5.31 -5.08
N GLY A 81 -48.05 -4.27 -4.42
CA GLY A 81 -48.51 -3.80 -3.12
C GLY A 81 -48.18 -4.61 -1.86
N SER A 82 -47.19 -4.13 -1.09
CA SER A 82 -47.30 -3.94 0.37
C SER A 82 -45.99 -3.38 0.92
N ASP A 83 -46.10 -2.28 1.67
CA ASP A 83 -45.05 -1.73 2.52
C ASP A 83 -44.66 -2.76 3.59
N GLU A 84 -43.52 -3.45 3.43
CA GLU A 84 -42.74 -3.98 4.55
C GLU A 84 -41.26 -3.70 4.29
N GLU A 85 -40.70 -2.85 5.15
CA GLU A 85 -39.27 -2.61 5.33
C GLU A 85 -38.60 -3.93 5.73
N SER A 86 -37.92 -4.58 4.78
CA SER A 86 -36.98 -5.66 5.07
C SER A 86 -35.61 -5.33 4.49
N ASP A 87 -34.76 -4.71 5.31
CA ASP A 87 -33.32 -4.49 5.10
C ASP A 87 -32.52 -5.81 5.19
N GLU A 88 -32.95 -6.85 4.46
CA GLU A 88 -32.29 -8.18 4.45
C GLU A 88 -31.55 -8.49 3.13
N LYS A 89 -31.26 -7.48 2.28
CA LYS A 89 -30.56 -7.69 1.00
C LYS A 89 -29.04 -7.45 0.99
N ASP A 90 -28.42 -7.08 2.11
CA ASP A 90 -26.96 -6.92 2.17
C ASP A 90 -26.29 -8.13 2.85
N GLY A 91 -26.45 -9.31 2.24
CA GLY A 91 -25.72 -10.54 2.56
C GLY A 91 -24.24 -10.51 2.19
N TRP A 92 -23.59 -9.34 2.17
CA TRP A 92 -22.26 -9.16 1.56
C TRP A 92 -21.09 -9.14 2.55
N PHE A 93 -21.39 -9.15 3.86
CA PHE A 93 -20.37 -9.12 4.91
C PHE A 93 -19.76 -10.51 5.24
N CYS A 94 -20.04 -11.56 4.46
CA CYS A 94 -19.51 -12.91 4.72
C CYS A 94 -18.47 -13.41 3.71
N SER A 95 -17.92 -12.57 2.83
CA SER A 95 -16.94 -13.01 1.83
C SER A 95 -15.60 -12.27 1.88
N TYR A 96 -15.03 -12.04 3.06
CA TYR A 96 -13.60 -11.72 3.16
C TYR A 96 -12.81 -12.88 3.75
N ARG A 97 -12.77 -13.97 2.98
CA ARG A 97 -11.71 -14.98 3.07
C ARG A 97 -11.37 -15.48 1.69
N SER A 98 -10.29 -14.93 1.14
CA SER A 98 -9.41 -15.70 0.29
C SER A 98 -8.01 -15.13 0.50
N ILE A 99 -7.17 -15.86 1.22
CA ILE A 99 -5.78 -15.92 0.81
C ILE A 99 -5.85 -16.36 -0.65
N GLU A 100 -5.32 -15.57 -1.60
CA GLU A 100 -5.30 -16.01 -3.00
C GLU A 100 -4.68 -17.41 -3.04
N ASP A 101 -5.20 -18.31 -3.88
CA ASP A 101 -4.79 -19.73 -3.84
C ASP A 101 -3.27 -19.92 -3.91
N GLU A 102 -2.56 -18.97 -4.53
CA GLU A 102 -1.11 -18.89 -4.61
C GLU A 102 -0.37 -18.58 -3.29
N TYR A 103 -1.01 -17.95 -2.31
CA TYR A 103 -0.41 -17.61 -1.00
C TYR A 103 -0.76 -18.62 0.12
N LYS A 104 -1.57 -19.63 -0.19
CA LYS A 104 -1.84 -20.76 0.71
C LYS A 104 -0.53 -21.47 1.06
N MET A 105 -0.44 -21.99 2.29
CA MET A 105 0.80 -22.63 2.77
C MET A 105 1.32 -23.71 1.84
N HIS A 106 0.44 -24.57 1.33
CA HIS A 106 0.86 -25.62 0.40
C HIS A 106 1.44 -25.03 -0.91
N ALA A 107 0.85 -23.96 -1.47
CA ALA A 107 1.27 -23.38 -2.74
C ALA A 107 2.62 -22.67 -2.62
N VAL A 108 2.81 -21.93 -1.53
CA VAL A 108 4.07 -21.24 -1.21
C VAL A 108 5.20 -22.23 -0.98
N LEU A 109 4.94 -23.32 -0.23
CA LEU A 109 5.94 -24.35 0.02
C LEU A 109 6.24 -25.19 -1.24
N GLU A 110 5.24 -25.47 -2.08
CA GLU A 110 5.45 -26.14 -3.37
C GLU A 110 6.26 -25.29 -4.35
N ARG A 111 6.01 -23.99 -4.41
CA ARG A 111 6.82 -23.05 -5.21
C ARG A 111 8.26 -23.01 -4.72
N ALA A 112 8.46 -22.94 -3.40
CA ALA A 112 9.79 -23.04 -2.81
C ALA A 112 10.47 -24.38 -3.14
N ARG A 113 9.75 -25.51 -3.09
CA ARG A 113 10.25 -26.84 -3.48
C ARG A 113 10.71 -26.86 -4.94
N LEU A 114 9.90 -26.36 -5.86
CA LEU A 114 10.22 -26.31 -7.29
C LEU A 114 11.47 -25.45 -7.58
N HIS A 115 11.62 -24.33 -6.88
CA HIS A 115 12.83 -23.50 -6.99
C HIS A 115 14.08 -24.20 -6.43
N ILE A 116 13.95 -24.97 -5.36
CA ILE A 116 15.05 -25.77 -4.81
C ILE A 116 15.41 -26.93 -5.74
N GLU A 117 14.43 -27.59 -6.38
CA GLU A 117 14.67 -28.67 -7.33
C GLU A 117 15.34 -28.17 -8.63
N ALA A 118 15.06 -26.93 -9.04
CA ALA A 118 15.69 -26.30 -10.19
C ALA A 118 17.18 -25.96 -9.96
N ASP A 119 17.57 -25.63 -8.73
CA ASP A 119 18.97 -25.44 -8.33
C ASP A 119 19.26 -26.01 -6.92
N PRO A 120 19.48 -27.34 -6.80
CA PRO A 120 19.69 -27.99 -5.51
C PRO A 120 20.97 -27.53 -4.79
N SER A 121 21.92 -26.97 -5.53
CA SER A 121 23.21 -26.53 -5.02
C SER A 121 23.11 -25.22 -4.21
N ALA A 122 22.06 -24.43 -4.44
CA ALA A 122 21.83 -23.15 -3.77
C ALA A 122 21.22 -23.29 -2.36
N PHE A 123 20.75 -24.49 -1.98
CA PHE A 123 20.01 -24.69 -0.73
C PHE A 123 20.59 -25.83 0.11
N SER A 124 20.47 -25.68 1.43
CA SER A 124 20.86 -26.74 2.36
C SER A 124 19.92 -27.94 2.24
N GLU A 125 20.47 -29.15 2.19
CA GLU A 125 19.70 -30.41 2.18
C GLU A 125 18.70 -30.50 3.35
N THR A 126 19.08 -29.92 4.50
CA THR A 126 18.21 -29.83 5.68
C THR A 126 16.96 -28.96 5.45
N ILE A 127 17.09 -27.83 4.75
CA ILE A 127 15.96 -26.93 4.41
C ILE A 127 15.05 -27.61 3.39
N TYR A 128 15.64 -28.27 2.39
CA TYR A 128 14.89 -29.00 1.39
C TYR A 128 14.04 -30.12 2.00
N ARG A 129 14.61 -30.92 2.92
CA ARG A 129 13.84 -31.97 3.63
C ARG A 129 12.72 -31.40 4.49
N GLU A 130 12.95 -30.29 5.20
CA GLU A 130 11.93 -29.64 6.02
C GLU A 130 10.74 -29.15 5.17
N ILE A 131 11.02 -28.50 4.03
CA ILE A 131 9.99 -28.03 3.09
C ILE A 131 9.20 -29.22 2.53
N LEU A 132 9.87 -30.31 2.15
CA LEU A 132 9.21 -31.53 1.68
C LEU A 132 8.29 -32.15 2.74
N GLU A 133 8.76 -32.30 3.98
CA GLU A 133 7.97 -32.85 5.08
C GLU A 133 6.73 -31.98 5.35
N ARG A 134 6.89 -30.66 5.31
CA ARG A 134 5.79 -29.72 5.54
C ARG A 134 4.81 -29.65 4.37
N CYS A 135 5.28 -29.69 3.12
CA CYS A 135 4.44 -29.85 1.92
C CYS A 135 3.54 -31.08 2.03
N ASN A 136 4.13 -32.25 2.34
CA ASN A 136 3.38 -33.49 2.47
C ASN A 136 2.32 -33.42 3.58
N LEU A 137 2.64 -32.79 4.71
CA LEU A 137 1.69 -32.61 5.81
C LEU A 137 0.52 -31.72 5.40
N GLU A 138 0.79 -30.57 4.76
CA GLU A 138 -0.27 -29.65 4.31
C GLU A 138 -1.12 -30.28 3.20
N GLN A 139 -0.52 -31.03 2.28
CA GLN A 139 -1.25 -31.77 1.24
C GLN A 139 -2.15 -32.85 1.85
N THR A 140 -1.70 -33.53 2.91
CA THR A 140 -2.51 -34.51 3.64
C THR A 140 -3.72 -33.84 4.29
N LYS A 141 -3.55 -32.67 4.93
CA LYS A 141 -4.67 -31.90 5.50
C LYS A 141 -5.68 -31.48 4.44
N VAL A 142 -5.22 -31.03 3.27
CA VAL A 142 -6.11 -30.66 2.15
C VAL A 142 -6.90 -31.87 1.68
N LEU A 143 -6.27 -33.03 1.54
CA LEU A 143 -6.94 -34.27 1.15
C LEU A 143 -7.91 -34.78 2.23
N GLU A 144 -7.57 -34.65 3.51
CA GLU A 144 -8.44 -35.00 4.64
C GLU A 144 -9.65 -34.05 4.73
N ALA A 145 -9.45 -32.75 4.54
CA ALA A 145 -10.53 -31.77 4.48
C ALA A 145 -11.49 -32.09 3.32
N GLN A 146 -10.97 -32.39 2.13
CA GLN A 146 -11.77 -32.82 0.99
C GLN A 146 -12.50 -34.16 1.24
N ALA A 147 -11.89 -35.09 1.97
CA ALA A 147 -12.52 -36.35 2.34
C ALA A 147 -13.60 -36.18 3.41
N GLN A 148 -13.42 -35.21 4.32
CA GLN A 148 -14.37 -34.87 5.37
C GLN A 148 -15.57 -34.10 4.82
N GLU A 149 -15.33 -33.16 3.91
CA GLU A 149 -16.38 -32.46 3.14
C GLU A 149 -17.29 -33.46 2.41
N ARG A 150 -16.71 -34.49 1.78
CA ARG A 150 -17.48 -35.58 1.16
C ARG A 150 -18.28 -36.45 2.13
N ARG A 151 -17.89 -36.52 3.42
CA ARG A 151 -18.63 -37.28 4.45
C ARG A 151 -19.75 -36.47 5.09
N TYR A 152 -19.56 -35.15 5.24
CA TYR A 152 -20.57 -34.26 5.81
C TYR A 152 -21.74 -34.00 4.85
N SER A 153 -21.51 -34.04 3.53
CA SER A 153 -22.59 -33.99 2.54
C SER A 153 -23.58 -35.17 2.61
N ASP A 154 -23.23 -36.25 3.32
CA ASP A 154 -24.09 -37.45 3.44
C ASP A 154 -24.87 -37.52 4.78
N ASP A 155 -24.58 -36.67 5.77
CA ASP A 155 -25.06 -36.81 7.16
C ASP A 155 -25.66 -35.49 7.73
N GLU A 156 -26.58 -34.83 7.00
CA GLU A 156 -27.36 -33.70 7.55
C GLU A 156 -28.62 -34.20 8.28
N LEU A 157 -28.58 -34.29 9.63
CA LEU A 157 -29.73 -34.13 10.54
C LEU A 157 -29.29 -34.23 12.02
N GLN A 158 -28.71 -33.18 12.60
CA GLN A 158 -28.77 -32.98 14.06
C GLN A 158 -28.45 -31.53 14.50
N THR A 159 -29.47 -30.86 15.05
CA THR A 159 -29.44 -29.51 15.62
C THR A 159 -28.70 -29.43 16.96
N SER A 160 -27.86 -28.41 17.14
CA SER A 160 -27.19 -28.06 18.39
C SER A 160 -27.88 -26.89 19.14
N PRO A 161 -27.75 -26.78 20.48
CA PRO A 161 -28.49 -25.83 21.32
C PRO A 161 -27.79 -24.45 21.44
N PRO A 162 -28.50 -23.39 21.89
CA PRO A 162 -27.99 -22.01 21.88
C PRO A 162 -26.98 -21.73 23.00
N PRO A 163 -26.06 -20.75 22.83
CA PRO A 163 -25.04 -20.42 23.82
C PRO A 163 -25.63 -19.63 24.99
N SER A 164 -25.10 -19.89 26.19
CA SER A 164 -25.46 -19.24 27.45
C SER A 164 -24.78 -17.88 27.66
N SER A 165 -25.49 -16.95 28.30
CA SER A 165 -25.10 -15.55 28.54
C SER A 165 -23.85 -15.38 29.43
N PRO A 166 -22.96 -14.39 29.18
CA PRO A 166 -21.83 -14.11 30.04
C PRO A 166 -22.15 -13.15 31.19
N CYS A 167 -21.39 -13.33 32.27
CA CYS A 167 -21.50 -12.71 33.58
C CYS A 167 -20.61 -11.45 33.72
N GLY A 168 -21.18 -10.35 34.25
CA GLY A 168 -20.61 -9.67 35.43
C GLY A 168 -19.39 -8.74 35.34
N PHE A 169 -19.35 -7.79 34.41
CA PHE A 169 -18.76 -6.44 34.58
C PHE A 169 -19.65 -5.49 33.76
N PRO A 170 -19.90 -4.21 34.13
CA PRO A 170 -20.44 -3.28 33.15
C PRO A 170 -19.29 -3.01 32.18
N PRO A 171 -19.28 -3.59 30.96
CA PRO A 171 -18.20 -3.29 30.06
C PRO A 171 -18.35 -1.81 29.71
N PHE A 172 -17.23 -1.10 29.62
CA PHE A 172 -17.20 0.16 28.89
C PHE A 172 -17.62 -0.18 27.46
N SER A 173 -18.92 -0.10 27.18
CA SER A 173 -19.46 -0.51 25.88
C SER A 173 -19.19 0.64 24.92
N PHE A 174 -18.57 0.34 23.78
CA PHE A 174 -18.39 1.28 22.66
C PHE A 174 -19.72 1.97 22.28
N GLN A 175 -20.85 1.34 22.63
CA GLN A 175 -22.20 1.86 22.47
C GLN A 175 -22.52 3.11 23.31
N HIS A 176 -21.73 3.45 24.33
CA HIS A 176 -21.93 4.67 25.13
C HIS A 176 -21.03 5.82 24.68
N LEU A 177 -20.12 5.58 23.73
CA LEU A 177 -19.26 6.64 23.21
C LEU A 177 -20.04 7.54 22.23
N PRO A 178 -19.81 8.86 22.28
CA PRO A 178 -20.25 9.77 21.22
C PRO A 178 -19.70 9.32 19.85
N PRO A 179 -20.47 9.47 18.76
CA PRO A 179 -20.03 9.12 17.42
C PRO A 179 -18.70 9.76 17.03
N GLU A 180 -18.44 10.99 17.48
CA GLU A 180 -17.19 11.72 17.17
C GLU A 180 -15.96 10.99 17.73
N ILE A 181 -16.08 10.43 18.94
CA ILE A 181 -15.00 9.64 19.56
C ILE A 181 -14.83 8.31 18.83
N LEU A 182 -15.94 7.68 18.41
CA LEU A 182 -15.89 6.45 17.61
C LEU A 182 -15.20 6.67 16.26
N VAL A 183 -15.45 7.81 15.60
CA VAL A 183 -14.76 8.20 14.36
C VAL A 183 -13.27 8.35 14.61
N GLU A 184 -12.88 9.06 15.66
CA GLU A 184 -11.46 9.25 15.99
C GLU A 184 -10.76 7.92 16.26
N ILE A 185 -11.37 7.03 17.05
CA ILE A 185 -10.85 5.68 17.31
C ILE A 185 -10.71 4.90 16.00
N ALA A 186 -11.73 4.92 15.14
CA ALA A 186 -11.70 4.23 13.86
C ALA A 186 -10.61 4.78 12.93
N LEU A 187 -10.42 6.09 12.87
CA LEU A 187 -9.38 6.74 12.08
C LEU A 187 -7.96 6.45 12.60
N LEU A 188 -7.78 6.36 13.92
CA LEU A 188 -6.53 5.95 14.55
C LEU A 188 -6.23 4.47 14.26
N ALA A 189 -7.24 3.60 14.35
CA ALA A 189 -7.11 2.20 13.98
C ALA A 189 -6.77 2.05 12.48
N GLN A 190 -7.35 2.90 11.62
CA GLN A 190 -7.04 2.96 10.20
C GLN A 190 -5.61 3.37 9.88
N ALA A 191 -4.89 4.01 10.81
CA ALA A 191 -3.47 4.31 10.62
C ALA A 191 -2.59 3.04 10.66
N SER A 192 -3.02 2.04 11.44
CA SER A 192 -2.32 0.75 11.55
C SER A 192 -2.90 -0.32 10.63
N ASN A 193 -4.22 -0.29 10.38
CA ASN A 193 -4.90 -1.20 9.47
C ASN A 193 -5.95 -0.42 8.66
N PRO A 194 -5.73 -0.14 7.36
CA PRO A 194 -6.63 0.69 6.57
C PRO A 194 -8.07 0.15 6.49
N HIS A 195 -8.26 -1.15 6.75
CA HIS A 195 -9.56 -1.83 6.77
C HIS A 195 -10.22 -1.92 8.16
N ALA A 196 -9.69 -1.23 9.17
CA ALA A 196 -10.22 -1.32 10.54
C ALA A 196 -11.74 -1.04 10.61
N HIS A 197 -12.25 -0.14 9.77
CA HIS A 197 -13.67 0.16 9.67
C HIS A 197 -14.52 -1.01 9.15
N ILE A 198 -13.98 -1.86 8.28
CA ILE A 198 -14.66 -3.10 7.86
C ILE A 198 -14.78 -4.01 9.08
N ALA A 199 -13.68 -4.29 9.78
CA ALA A 199 -13.70 -5.12 10.99
C ALA A 199 -14.69 -4.58 12.05
N LEU A 200 -14.74 -3.26 12.25
CA LEU A 200 -15.71 -2.60 13.13
C LEU A 200 -17.16 -2.88 12.73
N SER A 201 -17.46 -2.94 11.43
CA SER A 201 -18.81 -3.22 10.91
C SER A 201 -19.31 -4.65 11.18
N HIS A 202 -18.41 -5.58 11.53
CA HIS A 202 -18.77 -6.95 11.88
C HIS A 202 -19.00 -7.16 13.39
N VAL A 203 -18.70 -6.18 14.23
CA VAL A 203 -18.82 -6.33 15.69
C VAL A 203 -20.28 -6.42 16.12
N ASP A 204 -21.10 -5.45 15.72
CA ASP A 204 -22.55 -5.45 15.94
C ASP A 204 -23.27 -4.59 14.88
N ALA A 205 -24.61 -4.68 14.83
CA ALA A 205 -25.43 -3.94 13.87
C ALA A 205 -25.30 -2.41 14.02
N ARG A 206 -25.01 -1.91 15.23
CA ARG A 206 -24.89 -0.47 15.48
C ARG A 206 -23.58 0.08 14.94
N LEU A 207 -22.47 -0.63 15.15
CA LEU A 207 -21.18 -0.28 14.57
C LEU A 207 -21.21 -0.43 13.04
N ARG A 208 -21.93 -1.42 12.51
CA ARG A 208 -22.21 -1.50 11.07
C ARG A 208 -22.93 -0.26 10.54
N ALA A 209 -24.03 0.13 11.17
CA ALA A 209 -24.78 1.33 10.81
C ALA A 209 -23.90 2.57 10.90
N PHE A 210 -23.11 2.71 11.97
CA PHE A 210 -22.15 3.80 12.15
C PHE A 210 -21.10 3.85 11.03
N VAL A 211 -20.49 2.73 10.67
CA VAL A 211 -19.50 2.66 9.59
C VAL A 211 -20.13 3.03 8.25
N ASN A 212 -21.32 2.50 7.95
CA ASN A 212 -22.05 2.80 6.72
C ASN A 212 -22.49 4.27 6.65
N SER A 213 -22.86 4.87 7.78
CA SER A 213 -23.28 6.28 7.86
C SER A 213 -22.12 7.27 7.99
N THR A 214 -20.87 6.81 7.95
CA THR A 214 -19.68 7.67 8.12
C THR A 214 -18.79 7.65 6.87
N PRO A 215 -19.10 8.50 5.87
CA PRO A 215 -18.35 8.59 4.60
C PRO A 215 -16.84 8.80 4.76
N LEU A 216 -16.41 9.43 5.86
CA LEU A 216 -15.00 9.71 6.13
C LEU A 216 -14.16 8.43 6.28
N LEU A 217 -14.76 7.34 6.76
CA LEU A 217 -14.05 6.06 6.91
C LEU A 217 -13.76 5.40 5.56
N TRP A 218 -14.50 5.77 4.52
CA TRP A 218 -14.40 5.24 3.16
C TRP A 218 -13.55 6.13 2.23
N SER A 219 -13.04 7.26 2.72
CA SER A 219 -12.35 8.24 1.87
C SER A 219 -10.87 7.92 1.61
N ARG A 220 -10.36 6.82 2.14
CA ARG A 220 -9.02 6.29 1.87
C ARG A 220 -9.10 5.18 0.83
N VAL A 221 -8.63 5.47 -0.37
CA VAL A 221 -8.70 4.57 -1.52
C VAL A 221 -7.30 4.04 -1.82
N ASP A 222 -7.16 2.72 -1.96
CA ASP A 222 -5.89 2.04 -2.17
C ASP A 222 -5.94 1.20 -3.45
N PHE A 223 -4.86 1.27 -4.24
CA PHE A 223 -4.66 0.49 -5.46
C PHE A 223 -4.61 -1.01 -5.23
N LEU A 224 -4.25 -1.45 -4.02
CA LEU A 224 -4.24 -2.87 -3.67
C LEU A 224 -5.66 -3.45 -3.68
N TYR A 225 -6.69 -2.61 -3.55
CA TYR A 225 -8.08 -3.08 -3.53
C TYR A 225 -8.52 -3.58 -4.92
N PRO A 226 -9.35 -4.62 -4.99
CA PRO A 226 -10.06 -4.96 -6.21
C PRO A 226 -10.87 -3.77 -6.70
N LEU A 227 -10.97 -3.56 -8.02
CA LEU A 227 -11.64 -2.38 -8.59
C LEU A 227 -13.08 -2.20 -8.09
N ARG A 228 -13.84 -3.29 -7.98
CA ARG A 228 -15.21 -3.27 -7.42
C ARG A 228 -15.28 -2.72 -5.99
N VAL A 229 -14.23 -2.97 -5.19
CA VAL A 229 -14.13 -2.43 -3.82
C VAL A 229 -13.79 -0.94 -3.88
N VAL A 230 -12.93 -0.53 -4.81
CA VAL A 230 -12.62 0.89 -5.05
C VAL A 230 -13.89 1.66 -5.40
N ASP A 231 -14.72 1.14 -6.30
CA ASP A 231 -15.99 1.76 -6.69
C ASP A 231 -16.91 1.96 -5.48
N CYS A 232 -17.06 0.93 -4.63
CA CYS A 232 -17.81 1.04 -3.38
C CYS A 232 -17.27 2.12 -2.44
N TYR A 233 -15.94 2.30 -2.34
CA TYR A 233 -15.35 3.36 -1.52
C TYR A 233 -15.65 4.74 -2.11
N LEU A 234 -15.56 4.90 -3.43
CA LEU A 234 -15.86 6.15 -4.13
C LEU A 234 -17.34 6.52 -3.99
N GLU A 235 -18.24 5.54 -4.12
CA GLU A 235 -19.67 5.70 -3.90
C GLU A 235 -19.96 6.11 -2.46
N ARG A 236 -19.42 5.40 -1.45
CA ARG A 236 -19.70 5.68 -0.03
C ARG A 236 -19.04 6.96 0.50
N SER A 237 -18.07 7.50 -0.23
CA SER A 237 -17.39 8.75 0.10
C SER A 237 -17.78 9.91 -0.83
N THR A 238 -19.02 9.90 -1.35
CA THR A 238 -19.48 10.82 -2.41
C THR A 238 -19.37 12.31 -2.08
N ASP A 239 -19.19 12.74 -0.84
CA ASP A 239 -19.00 14.17 -0.52
C ASP A 239 -17.69 14.46 0.23
N ASN A 240 -16.82 13.45 0.33
CA ASN A 240 -15.63 13.53 1.17
C ASN A 240 -14.35 13.69 0.35
N LEU A 241 -13.39 14.37 0.97
CA LEU A 241 -12.05 14.51 0.41
C LEU A 241 -11.31 13.17 0.42
N LEU A 242 -10.72 12.82 -0.72
CA LEU A 242 -10.09 11.52 -0.94
C LEU A 242 -8.60 11.54 -0.59
N ARG A 243 -8.14 10.45 0.01
CA ARG A 243 -6.73 10.13 0.19
C ARG A 243 -6.44 8.88 -0.62
N VAL A 244 -5.67 9.03 -1.69
CA VAL A 244 -5.43 7.99 -2.68
C VAL A 244 -4.00 7.48 -2.55
N MET A 245 -3.86 6.15 -2.48
CA MET A 245 -2.58 5.45 -2.57
C MET A 245 -2.57 4.56 -3.80
N ALA A 246 -1.87 5.00 -4.84
CA ALA A 246 -1.63 4.28 -6.08
C ALA A 246 -0.20 3.75 -6.10
N LEU A 247 0.07 2.72 -5.29
CA LEU A 247 1.41 2.16 -5.11
C LEU A 247 1.46 0.70 -5.60
N PRO A 248 1.74 0.46 -6.90
CA PRO A 248 2.09 -0.86 -7.37
C PRO A 248 3.34 -1.42 -6.65
N PRO A 249 3.46 -2.76 -6.52
CA PRO A 249 4.66 -3.42 -6.05
C PRO A 249 5.94 -2.95 -6.77
N LEU A 250 7.06 -2.93 -6.05
CA LEU A 250 8.36 -2.61 -6.65
C LEU A 250 8.83 -3.79 -7.52
N HIS A 251 8.82 -3.61 -8.84
CA HIS A 251 9.49 -4.55 -9.73
C HIS A 251 10.98 -4.25 -9.74
N VAL A 252 11.76 -5.11 -9.10
CA VAL A 252 13.21 -5.12 -9.31
C VAL A 252 13.43 -5.45 -10.78
N SER A 253 13.99 -4.50 -11.51
CA SER A 253 14.30 -4.58 -12.93
C SER A 253 15.28 -5.72 -13.22
N SER A 254 14.83 -6.96 -13.19
CA SER A 254 15.54 -8.08 -13.77
C SER A 254 15.16 -8.11 -15.25
N ALA A 255 16.02 -7.52 -16.07
CA ALA A 255 15.93 -7.70 -17.50
C ALA A 255 15.93 -9.21 -17.78
N HIS A 256 14.95 -9.69 -18.57
CA HIS A 256 14.88 -11.01 -19.21
C HIS A 256 13.99 -12.12 -18.59
N ASN A 257 13.10 -11.83 -17.63
CA ASN A 257 12.04 -12.82 -17.29
C ASN A 257 10.70 -12.47 -17.96
N PRO A 258 10.20 -13.27 -18.92
CA PRO A 258 8.91 -13.02 -19.59
C PRO A 258 7.73 -13.02 -18.60
N VAL A 259 7.77 -13.80 -17.52
CA VAL A 259 6.71 -13.83 -16.50
C VAL A 259 6.62 -12.50 -15.75
N LEU A 260 7.76 -11.83 -15.52
CA LEU A 260 7.77 -10.50 -14.89
C LEU A 260 7.28 -9.41 -15.86
N GLN A 261 7.37 -9.63 -17.18
CA GLN A 261 6.80 -8.70 -18.16
C GLN A 261 5.28 -8.80 -18.19
N ASP A 262 4.71 -10.00 -18.12
CA ASP A 262 3.26 -10.21 -18.07
C ASP A 262 2.66 -9.61 -16.79
N LEU A 263 3.27 -9.87 -15.63
CA LEU A 263 2.86 -9.27 -14.35
C LEU A 263 2.92 -7.74 -14.38
N LYS A 264 3.99 -7.19 -14.94
CA LYS A 264 4.13 -5.74 -15.11
C LYS A 264 3.06 -5.16 -16.04
N ALA A 265 2.70 -5.88 -17.11
CA ALA A 265 1.64 -5.45 -18.02
C ALA A 265 0.27 -5.46 -17.32
N ASP A 266 -0.02 -6.50 -16.53
CA ASP A 266 -1.25 -6.63 -15.76
C ASP A 266 -1.37 -5.55 -14.69
N GLU A 267 -0.29 -5.26 -13.96
CA GLU A 267 -0.29 -4.18 -12.96
C GLU A 267 -0.46 -2.80 -13.60
N ASN A 268 0.18 -2.56 -14.76
CA ASN A 268 -0.02 -1.33 -15.50
C ASN A 268 -1.46 -1.21 -16.01
N ASN A 269 -2.09 -2.32 -16.41
CA ASN A 269 -3.50 -2.33 -16.79
C ASN A 269 -4.41 -2.07 -15.59
N LYS A 270 -4.13 -2.68 -14.43
CA LYS A 270 -4.83 -2.37 -13.17
C LYS A 270 -4.68 -0.91 -12.80
N LEU A 271 -3.50 -0.31 -12.98
CA LEU A 271 -3.27 1.10 -12.68
C LEU A 271 -4.07 2.02 -13.62
N LYS A 272 -4.15 1.66 -14.91
CA LYS A 272 -5.03 2.36 -15.87
C LYS A 272 -6.48 2.34 -15.43
N GLU A 273 -6.99 1.17 -15.07
CA GLU A 273 -8.38 1.01 -14.60
C GLU A 273 -8.62 1.78 -13.30
N PHE A 274 -7.69 1.69 -12.35
CA PHE A 274 -7.76 2.41 -11.08
C PHE A 274 -7.79 3.93 -11.25
N LEU A 275 -6.89 4.48 -12.09
CA LEU A 275 -6.91 5.91 -12.42
C LEU A 275 -8.16 6.28 -13.23
N GLY A 276 -8.70 5.36 -14.02
CA GLY A 276 -9.96 5.51 -14.75
C GLY A 276 -11.14 5.70 -13.82
N ALA A 277 -11.28 4.83 -12.81
CA ALA A 277 -12.30 4.92 -11.77
C ALA A 277 -12.18 6.22 -10.95
N LEU A 278 -10.95 6.68 -10.68
CA LEU A 278 -10.71 7.94 -9.95
C LEU A 278 -10.98 9.20 -10.78
N CYS A 279 -11.03 9.09 -12.11
CA CYS A 279 -11.06 10.23 -13.02
C CYS A 279 -12.22 11.21 -12.74
N PRO A 280 -13.48 10.75 -12.53
CA PRO A 280 -14.61 11.63 -12.18
C PRO A 280 -14.46 12.28 -10.79
N HIS A 281 -13.61 11.72 -9.93
CA HIS A 281 -13.43 12.11 -8.54
C HIS A 281 -12.14 12.94 -8.30
N ARG A 282 -11.46 13.40 -9.35
CA ARG A 282 -10.19 14.14 -9.20
C ARG A 282 -10.31 15.43 -8.38
N HIS A 283 -11.42 16.14 -8.51
CA HIS A 283 -11.67 17.43 -7.83
C HIS A 283 -11.63 17.38 -6.30
N ARG A 284 -11.84 16.19 -5.71
CA ARG A 284 -11.85 15.97 -4.26
C ARG A 284 -10.59 15.28 -3.73
N ILE A 285 -9.63 14.95 -4.60
CA ILE A 285 -8.38 14.33 -4.16
C ILE A 285 -7.59 15.36 -3.35
N LEU A 286 -7.44 15.06 -2.06
CA LEU A 286 -6.72 15.88 -1.09
C LEU A 286 -5.25 15.45 -0.96
N SER A 287 -5.02 14.14 -1.07
CA SER A 287 -3.71 13.51 -0.93
C SER A 287 -3.59 12.45 -2.01
N LEU A 288 -2.52 12.51 -2.80
CA LEU A 288 -2.20 11.51 -3.79
C LEU A 288 -0.78 11.02 -3.58
N ARG A 289 -0.64 9.70 -3.41
CA ARG A 289 0.63 9.01 -3.47
C ARG A 289 0.61 8.07 -4.67
N LEU A 290 1.52 8.25 -5.61
CA LEU A 290 1.52 7.54 -6.89
C LEU A 290 2.93 7.03 -7.19
N ARG A 291 3.02 5.73 -7.48
CA ARG A 291 4.20 5.09 -8.05
C ARG A 291 3.90 4.52 -9.42
N SER A 292 4.78 4.77 -10.38
CA SER A 292 4.65 4.24 -11.73
C SER A 292 5.97 4.38 -12.49
N ASP A 293 6.30 3.42 -13.35
CA ASP A 293 7.51 3.50 -14.16
C ASP A 293 7.46 4.70 -15.12
N ASP A 294 6.32 4.89 -15.80
CA ASP A 294 6.05 6.04 -16.64
C ASP A 294 4.54 6.32 -16.73
N LEU A 295 4.17 7.53 -17.18
CA LEU A 295 2.77 7.93 -17.38
C LEU A 295 2.43 8.08 -18.88
N THR A 296 3.06 7.26 -19.73
CA THR A 296 2.90 7.29 -21.20
C THR A 296 1.72 6.47 -21.72
N PHE A 297 0.81 6.09 -20.84
CA PHE A 297 -0.41 5.37 -21.19
C PHE A 297 -1.64 6.27 -21.18
N ASN A 298 -2.74 5.79 -21.75
CA ASN A 298 -4.04 6.45 -21.68
C ASN A 298 -4.91 5.85 -20.58
N VAL A 299 -5.67 6.71 -19.92
CA VAL A 299 -6.69 6.42 -18.92
C VAL A 299 -8.05 6.75 -19.54
N SER A 300 -8.99 5.81 -19.44
CA SER A 300 -10.39 6.02 -19.83
C SER A 300 -11.25 6.15 -18.59
N GLY A 301 -11.95 7.27 -18.43
CA GLY A 301 -13.03 7.38 -17.45
C GLY A 301 -14.33 6.82 -18.05
N GLU A 302 -15.24 6.32 -17.21
CA GLU A 302 -16.54 5.81 -17.68
C GLU A 302 -17.34 6.84 -18.50
N ASN A 303 -17.11 8.13 -18.25
CA ASN A 303 -17.81 9.25 -18.88
C ASN A 303 -16.88 10.28 -19.55
N GLU A 304 -15.56 10.08 -19.48
CA GLU A 304 -14.55 10.97 -20.07
C GLU A 304 -13.77 10.20 -21.15
N GLY A 305 -13.66 10.77 -22.34
CA GLY A 305 -12.88 10.17 -23.44
C GLY A 305 -11.45 9.84 -22.99
N GLN A 306 -10.77 8.96 -23.72
CA GLN A 306 -9.39 8.57 -23.39
C GLN A 306 -8.50 9.81 -23.22
N MET A 307 -7.86 9.91 -22.06
CA MET A 307 -6.88 10.94 -21.75
C MET A 307 -5.53 10.32 -21.44
N PRO A 308 -4.42 10.94 -21.83
CA PRO A 308 -3.12 10.51 -21.34
C PRO A 308 -3.05 10.57 -19.81
N ALA A 309 -2.46 9.56 -19.16
CA ALA A 309 -2.37 9.41 -17.72
C ALA A 309 -1.70 10.60 -17.04
N HIS A 310 -0.73 11.23 -17.70
CA HIS A 310 -0.12 12.44 -17.20
C HIS A 310 -1.13 13.61 -17.10
N ASN A 311 -2.18 13.67 -17.92
CA ASN A 311 -3.24 14.68 -17.79
C ASN A 311 -4.15 14.40 -16.59
N PHE A 312 -4.22 13.16 -16.09
CA PHE A 312 -4.86 12.87 -14.81
C PHE A 312 -4.29 13.77 -13.71
N LEU A 313 -2.96 13.92 -13.71
CA LEU A 313 -2.23 14.74 -12.75
C LEU A 313 -2.31 16.24 -13.05
N TRP A 314 -2.31 16.63 -14.32
CA TRP A 314 -1.89 17.97 -14.76
C TRP A 314 -2.93 18.79 -15.50
N ASP A 315 -4.16 18.30 -15.66
CA ASP A 315 -5.21 19.08 -16.33
C ASP A 315 -5.87 20.15 -15.42
N GLY A 316 -5.50 20.21 -14.14
CA GLY A 316 -6.01 21.17 -13.18
C GLY A 316 -7.27 20.73 -12.46
N ALA A 317 -7.72 19.49 -12.67
CA ALA A 317 -8.92 18.98 -12.02
C ALA A 317 -8.74 18.82 -10.50
N MET A 318 -7.54 18.52 -10.00
CA MET A 318 -7.27 18.27 -8.57
C MET A 318 -7.13 19.55 -7.73
N VAL A 319 -8.22 20.32 -7.62
CA VAL A 319 -8.23 21.64 -6.96
C VAL A 319 -7.99 21.60 -5.44
N GLU A 320 -8.35 20.50 -4.77
CA GLU A 320 -8.20 20.31 -3.31
C GLU A 320 -6.87 19.68 -2.89
N LEU A 321 -5.98 19.38 -3.84
CA LEU A 321 -4.72 18.66 -3.58
C LEU A 321 -3.81 19.46 -2.64
N LYS A 322 -3.48 18.85 -1.49
CA LYS A 322 -2.55 19.41 -0.50
C LYS A 322 -1.26 18.61 -0.37
N LEU A 323 -1.33 17.29 -0.54
CA LEU A 323 -0.17 16.39 -0.49
C LEU A 323 -0.05 15.66 -1.82
N LEU A 324 1.12 15.79 -2.44
CA LEU A 324 1.49 15.05 -3.65
C LEU A 324 2.80 14.30 -3.40
N ASP A 325 2.76 12.97 -3.52
CA ASP A 325 3.89 12.07 -3.32
C ASP A 325 4.05 11.23 -4.59
N LEU A 326 5.13 11.47 -5.34
CA LEU A 326 5.38 10.87 -6.65
C LEU A 326 6.66 10.06 -6.62
N GLU A 327 6.57 8.81 -7.06
CA GLU A 327 7.72 7.91 -7.27
C GLU A 327 7.69 7.39 -8.70
N LEU A 328 8.55 7.97 -9.54
CA LEU A 328 8.50 7.72 -10.98
C LEU A 328 9.89 7.44 -11.53
N ASP A 329 10.02 6.35 -12.28
CA ASP A 329 11.31 5.89 -12.80
C ASP A 329 11.75 6.66 -14.03
N ALA A 330 10.81 6.93 -14.93
CA ALA A 330 11.03 7.67 -16.16
C ALA A 330 9.98 8.77 -16.33
N TRP A 331 10.47 9.96 -16.68
CA TRP A 331 9.63 11.10 -16.99
C TRP A 331 9.83 11.50 -18.45
N THR A 332 8.93 11.05 -19.32
CA THR A 332 8.89 11.44 -20.75
C THR A 332 7.73 12.39 -20.96
N TRP A 333 7.98 13.68 -20.72
CA TRP A 333 7.01 14.73 -20.95
C TRP A 333 7.28 15.41 -22.30
N GLU A 334 6.59 14.94 -23.34
CA GLU A 334 6.52 15.64 -24.62
C GLU A 334 5.39 16.67 -24.60
N GLY A 335 5.68 17.91 -24.20
CA GLY A 335 4.83 19.05 -24.58
C GLY A 335 4.64 20.13 -23.52
N MET A 336 4.88 21.38 -23.92
CA MET A 336 4.64 22.59 -23.13
C MET A 336 3.17 22.79 -22.70
N LYS A 337 2.65 22.04 -21.72
CA LYS A 337 1.45 22.47 -20.99
C LYS A 337 1.85 23.17 -19.70
N VAL A 338 1.23 24.33 -19.49
CA VAL A 338 1.33 25.10 -18.26
C VAL A 338 0.75 24.24 -17.15
N LEU A 339 1.59 23.82 -16.21
CA LEU A 339 1.13 23.16 -15.00
C LEU A 339 0.17 24.10 -14.26
N PRO A 340 -1.02 23.62 -13.87
CA PRO A 340 -1.96 24.38 -13.04
C PRO A 340 -1.29 24.79 -11.73
N SER A 341 -1.64 25.96 -11.22
CA SER A 341 -1.20 26.39 -9.89
C SER A 341 -1.98 25.59 -8.83
N TYR A 342 -1.46 24.43 -8.47
CA TYR A 342 -1.98 23.68 -7.34
C TYR A 342 -1.56 24.33 -6.03
N ARG A 343 -2.46 24.32 -5.04
CA ARG A 343 -2.18 24.79 -3.68
C ARG A 343 -1.52 23.70 -2.83
N ILE A 344 -0.54 23.01 -3.42
CA ILE A 344 0.21 21.94 -2.75
C ILE A 344 0.94 22.55 -1.55
N LYS A 345 0.81 21.87 -0.41
CA LYS A 345 1.48 22.20 0.85
C LYS A 345 2.63 21.24 1.14
N GLU A 346 2.51 20.00 0.70
CA GLU A 346 3.47 18.94 0.93
C GLU A 346 3.75 18.23 -0.39
N LEU A 347 5.02 18.22 -0.79
CA LEU A 347 5.48 17.63 -2.05
C LEU A 347 6.61 16.64 -1.76
N HIS A 348 6.41 15.38 -2.15
CA HIS A 348 7.45 14.36 -2.12
C HIS A 348 7.76 13.91 -3.54
N LEU A 349 9.04 14.00 -3.92
CA LEU A 349 9.53 13.58 -5.23
C LEU A 349 10.58 12.49 -5.03
N HIS A 350 10.34 11.32 -5.61
CA HIS A 350 11.22 10.17 -5.59
C HIS A 350 11.59 9.81 -7.04
N GLY A 351 12.89 9.72 -7.31
CA GLY A 351 13.43 9.41 -8.64
C GLY A 351 13.99 10.64 -9.38
N PRO A 352 14.30 10.49 -10.68
CA PRO A 352 14.73 11.60 -11.52
C PRO A 352 13.54 12.55 -11.79
N TRP A 353 13.78 13.85 -11.67
CA TRP A 353 12.78 14.86 -12.01
C TRP A 353 13.41 15.95 -12.88
N THR A 354 12.64 16.56 -13.77
CA THR A 354 13.10 17.55 -14.76
C THR A 354 12.76 18.98 -14.33
N THR A 355 13.24 19.98 -15.07
CA THR A 355 12.82 21.38 -14.87
C THR A 355 11.32 21.60 -15.04
N ASP A 356 10.62 20.64 -15.65
CA ASP A 356 9.17 20.70 -15.85
C ASP A 356 8.39 20.64 -14.54
N TYR A 357 9.00 20.20 -13.44
CA TYR A 357 8.36 20.16 -12.12
C TYR A 357 8.41 21.51 -11.39
N LEU A 358 9.18 22.49 -11.89
CA LEU A 358 9.34 23.80 -11.24
C LEU A 358 8.01 24.46 -10.85
N PRO A 359 6.92 24.37 -11.64
CA PRO A 359 5.62 24.93 -11.24
C PRO A 359 4.97 24.29 -9.99
N LEU A 360 5.38 23.09 -9.58
CA LEU A 360 4.94 22.47 -8.32
C LEU A 360 5.54 23.16 -7.09
N PHE A 361 6.69 23.81 -7.27
CA PHE A 361 7.36 24.59 -6.24
C PHE A 361 6.72 25.97 -6.19
N SER A 362 5.72 26.11 -5.33
CA SER A 362 4.92 27.33 -5.21
C SER A 362 5.08 27.98 -3.85
N LEU A 363 4.59 29.21 -3.73
CA LEU A 363 4.55 29.95 -2.46
C LEU A 363 3.68 29.28 -1.38
N SER A 364 2.83 28.30 -1.72
CA SER A 364 2.03 27.56 -0.75
C SER A 364 2.75 26.36 -0.14
N LEU A 365 3.87 25.95 -0.72
CA LEU A 365 4.62 24.77 -0.30
C LEU A 365 5.26 25.00 1.07
N LYS A 366 5.01 24.08 2.00
CA LYS A 366 5.53 24.10 3.38
C LYS A 366 6.48 22.94 3.66
N SER A 367 6.25 21.78 3.06
CA SER A 367 7.08 20.59 3.23
C SER A 367 7.53 20.08 1.88
N LEU A 368 8.83 19.80 1.75
CA LEU A 368 9.42 19.24 0.55
C LEU A 368 10.33 18.08 0.92
N VAL A 369 10.11 16.94 0.29
CA VAL A 369 10.97 15.77 0.36
C VAL A 369 11.43 15.46 -1.06
N ILE A 370 12.74 15.39 -1.26
CA ILE A 370 13.30 14.97 -2.55
C ILE A 370 14.27 13.82 -2.30
N THR A 371 14.09 12.75 -3.05
CA THR A 371 14.97 11.57 -3.08
C THR A 371 15.41 11.37 -4.52
N SER A 372 16.67 11.67 -4.85
CA SER A 372 17.15 11.59 -6.23
C SER A 372 18.67 11.44 -6.31
N ASP A 373 19.12 10.43 -7.04
CA ASP A 373 20.53 10.05 -7.20
C ASP A 373 21.38 11.17 -7.85
N HIS A 374 20.89 11.76 -8.94
CA HIS A 374 21.65 12.71 -9.76
C HIS A 374 20.78 13.89 -10.22
N THR A 375 20.88 15.04 -9.55
CA THR A 375 20.19 16.27 -9.98
C THR A 375 21.17 17.43 -10.12
N PRO A 376 21.10 18.24 -11.18
CA PRO A 376 21.87 19.48 -11.27
C PRO A 376 21.59 20.42 -10.10
N PHE A 377 22.64 21.01 -9.53
CA PHE A 377 22.49 21.95 -8.41
C PHE A 377 21.61 23.15 -8.76
N SER A 378 21.71 23.65 -9.99
CA SER A 378 20.90 24.76 -10.50
C SER A 378 19.40 24.48 -10.41
N GLN A 379 18.98 23.25 -10.68
CA GLN A 379 17.59 22.84 -10.64
C GLN A 379 17.04 22.80 -9.21
N ILE A 380 17.80 22.25 -8.26
CA ILE A 380 17.45 22.26 -6.83
C ILE A 380 17.40 23.70 -6.31
N PHE A 381 18.37 24.53 -6.72
CA PHE A 381 18.40 25.94 -6.35
C PHE A 381 17.14 26.68 -6.82
N ASP A 382 16.77 26.52 -8.10
CA ASP A 382 15.62 27.20 -8.69
C ASP A 382 14.30 26.74 -8.05
N ALA A 383 14.19 25.45 -7.74
CA ALA A 383 13.05 24.88 -7.00
C ALA A 383 12.92 25.48 -5.59
N LEU A 384 14.02 25.57 -4.83
CA LEU A 384 14.01 26.17 -3.50
C LEU A 384 13.74 27.69 -3.57
N GLN A 385 14.24 28.37 -4.59
CA GLN A 385 13.97 29.79 -4.81
C GLN A 385 12.49 30.06 -5.09
N ALA A 386 11.80 29.14 -5.79
CA ALA A 386 10.37 29.23 -6.06
C ALA A 386 9.48 28.96 -4.83
N ALA A 387 10.02 28.29 -3.80
CA ALA A 387 9.33 27.93 -2.56
C ALA A 387 9.95 28.60 -1.30
N PRO A 388 9.96 29.94 -1.20
CA PRO A 388 10.61 30.67 -0.09
C PRO A 388 9.92 30.50 1.28
N ARG A 389 8.70 29.95 1.33
CA ARG A 389 7.92 29.73 2.57
C ARG A 389 8.06 28.31 3.12
N LEU A 390 9.06 27.58 2.66
CA LEU A 390 9.33 26.23 3.11
C LEU A 390 9.62 26.21 4.61
N VAL A 391 8.98 25.28 5.31
CA VAL A 391 9.18 25.03 6.74
C VAL A 391 10.03 23.78 6.96
N ASN A 392 9.80 22.74 6.15
CA ASN A 392 10.49 21.46 6.24
C ASN A 392 11.14 21.12 4.90
N LEU A 393 12.45 20.87 4.90
CA LEU A 393 13.19 20.35 3.76
C LEU A 393 13.86 19.03 4.12
N ALA A 394 13.57 17.97 3.38
CA ALA A 394 14.28 16.71 3.47
C ALA A 394 14.88 16.33 2.11
N LEU A 395 16.19 16.16 2.08
CA LEU A 395 16.94 15.72 0.91
C LEU A 395 17.57 14.37 1.23
N ARG A 396 17.34 13.38 0.37
CA ARG A 396 17.78 11.99 0.57
C ARG A 396 18.52 11.47 -0.65
N ASP A 397 19.58 10.72 -0.40
CA ASP A 397 20.33 9.96 -1.41
C ASP A 397 20.76 10.83 -2.62
N MET A 398 21.28 12.04 -2.34
CA MET A 398 21.58 13.04 -3.37
C MET A 398 23.05 13.20 -3.70
N SER A 399 23.33 13.34 -4.99
CA SER A 399 24.55 13.94 -5.54
C SER A 399 24.23 15.11 -6.48
N PHE A 400 25.00 16.20 -6.38
CA PHE A 400 24.83 17.36 -7.25
C PHE A 400 25.89 17.40 -8.34
N THR A 401 25.44 17.63 -9.56
CA THR A 401 26.28 18.02 -10.69
C THR A 401 26.21 19.54 -10.89
N GLY A 402 27.20 20.14 -11.56
CA GLY A 402 27.13 21.57 -11.96
C GLY A 402 27.20 22.60 -10.82
N ILE A 403 27.73 22.24 -9.65
CA ILE A 403 27.81 23.13 -8.46
C ILE A 403 28.48 24.48 -8.76
N GLY A 404 29.39 24.54 -9.73
CA GLY A 404 30.12 25.77 -10.10
C GLY A 404 29.26 26.89 -10.70
N GLU A 405 28.10 26.56 -11.30
CA GLU A 405 27.30 27.51 -12.09
C GLU A 405 26.50 28.50 -11.22
N LYS A 406 26.22 28.15 -9.96
CA LYS A 406 25.46 28.98 -9.00
C LYS A 406 26.24 29.25 -7.71
N LYS A 407 27.56 29.42 -7.79
CA LYS A 407 28.34 29.94 -6.64
C LYS A 407 28.05 31.43 -6.44
N GLY A 408 27.47 31.80 -5.30
CA GLY A 408 27.28 33.21 -4.90
C GLY A 408 25.85 33.74 -4.70
N PRO A 409 24.79 33.24 -5.36
CA PRO A 409 23.42 33.61 -5.03
C PRO A 409 22.96 32.91 -3.74
N VAL A 410 22.23 33.66 -2.93
CA VAL A 410 21.78 33.25 -1.60
C VAL A 410 20.28 32.96 -1.66
N LEU A 411 19.87 31.80 -1.13
CA LEU A 411 18.50 31.42 -0.87
C LEU A 411 18.07 32.01 0.46
N ASN A 412 17.04 32.86 0.41
CA ASN A 412 16.35 33.27 1.61
C ASN A 412 15.27 32.23 1.95
N LEU A 413 15.53 31.44 3.00
CA LEU A 413 14.60 30.48 3.58
C LEU A 413 14.33 30.83 5.06
N ASP A 414 13.91 32.07 5.33
CA ASP A 414 13.62 32.59 6.69
C ASP A 414 12.62 31.74 7.49
N HIS A 415 11.76 30.98 6.81
CA HIS A 415 10.73 30.14 7.43
C HIS A 415 11.17 28.70 7.67
N LEU A 416 12.39 28.32 7.29
CA LEU A 416 12.86 26.95 7.41
C LEU A 416 13.14 26.59 8.87
N ASP A 417 12.31 25.71 9.41
CA ASP A 417 12.40 25.21 10.79
C ASP A 417 13.14 23.87 10.87
N SER A 418 13.04 23.04 9.82
CA SER A 418 13.63 21.70 9.76
C SER A 418 14.37 21.44 8.45
N LEU A 419 15.63 21.02 8.56
CA LEU A 419 16.46 20.57 7.44
C LEU A 419 17.01 19.17 7.74
N SER A 420 16.65 18.20 6.90
CA SER A 420 17.10 16.82 7.00
C SER A 420 17.90 16.44 5.77
N LEU A 421 19.21 16.22 5.92
CA LEU A 421 20.10 15.73 4.87
C LEU A 421 20.49 14.29 5.19
N ILE A 422 20.06 13.33 4.37
CA ILE A 422 20.29 11.90 4.59
C ILE A 422 21.05 11.35 3.39
N ARG A 423 22.24 10.74 3.63
CA ARG A 423 23.07 10.11 2.58
C ARG A 423 23.35 11.06 1.39
N ILE A 424 23.78 12.28 1.69
CA ILE A 424 24.16 13.27 0.68
C ILE A 424 25.67 13.33 0.54
N VAL A 425 26.15 13.43 -0.70
CA VAL A 425 27.59 13.62 -1.00
C VAL A 425 28.09 14.92 -0.35
N GLY A 426 29.27 14.90 0.28
CA GLY A 426 29.78 16.05 1.06
C GLY A 426 29.81 17.38 0.29
N SER A 427 30.21 17.35 -0.98
CA SER A 427 30.21 18.54 -1.85
C SER A 427 28.82 19.13 -2.10
N ALA A 428 27.80 18.28 -2.14
CA ALA A 428 26.41 18.70 -2.31
C ALA A 428 25.87 19.39 -1.05
N ALA A 429 26.18 18.84 0.12
CA ALA A 429 25.84 19.47 1.39
C ALA A 429 26.52 20.83 1.56
N GLU A 430 27.81 20.94 1.26
CA GLU A 430 28.56 22.20 1.31
C GLU A 430 27.97 23.27 0.39
N ALA A 431 27.58 22.89 -0.84
CA ALA A 431 26.94 23.80 -1.78
C ALA A 431 25.62 24.37 -1.23
N LEU A 432 24.75 23.54 -0.65
CA LEU A 432 23.49 24.00 -0.04
C LEU A 432 23.73 24.92 1.14
N PHE A 433 24.62 24.55 2.06
CA PHE A 433 24.94 25.40 3.21
C PHE A 433 25.57 26.74 2.81
N SER A 434 26.30 26.79 1.70
CA SER A 434 26.85 28.04 1.18
C SER A 434 25.78 28.98 0.61
N CYS A 435 24.63 28.44 0.19
CA CYS A 435 23.54 29.19 -0.41
C CYS A 435 22.41 29.52 0.57
N ILE A 436 22.15 28.70 1.59
CA ILE A 436 21.02 28.92 2.51
C ILE A 436 21.41 29.92 3.60
N THR A 437 20.71 31.05 3.65
CA THR A 437 20.68 31.92 4.83
C THR A 437 19.33 31.79 5.52
N SER A 438 19.35 31.43 6.80
CA SER A 438 18.17 31.47 7.67
C SER A 438 18.44 32.38 8.86
N THR A 439 17.56 33.35 9.08
CA THR A 439 17.60 34.28 10.23
C THR A 439 17.29 33.60 11.56
N ASN A 440 16.69 32.40 11.55
CA ASN A 440 16.43 31.57 12.73
C ASN A 440 17.64 30.71 13.15
N SER A 441 18.86 31.18 12.88
CA SER A 441 20.10 30.42 13.01
C SER A 441 20.47 29.97 14.44
N ASN A 442 19.66 30.30 15.45
CA ASN A 442 19.84 29.83 16.83
C ASN A 442 19.40 28.36 17.05
N SER A 443 18.81 27.70 16.04
CA SER A 443 18.48 26.26 16.08
C SER A 443 19.36 25.39 15.16
N PHE A 444 20.41 25.92 14.52
CA PHE A 444 21.51 25.08 13.99
C PHE A 444 22.38 24.49 15.11
N LEU A 445 21.76 24.11 16.23
CA LEU A 445 22.31 23.08 17.10
C LEU A 445 22.09 21.77 16.38
N PHE A 446 23.10 21.30 15.67
CA PHE A 446 23.25 19.89 15.30
C PHE A 446 22.96 19.04 16.56
N PRO A 447 21.79 18.39 16.73
CA PRO A 447 21.58 17.50 17.88
C PRO A 447 22.23 16.13 17.61
N ASN A 448 22.73 15.92 16.39
CA ASN A 448 23.54 14.78 16.02
C ASN A 448 24.67 15.23 15.08
N ARG A 449 25.81 15.64 15.66
CA ARG A 449 27.10 15.18 15.11
C ARG A 449 27.18 13.66 15.25
N ARG A 450 26.35 12.94 14.49
CA ARG A 450 26.74 11.64 13.95
C ARG A 450 26.92 11.88 12.48
N PHE A 451 28.11 12.36 12.14
CA PHE A 451 28.68 12.09 10.82
C PHE A 451 28.81 10.56 10.72
N ASN A 452 27.75 9.86 10.34
CA ASN A 452 27.92 8.63 9.59
C ASN A 452 28.17 9.07 8.15
N ILE A 453 29.39 9.55 7.92
CA ILE A 453 30.00 9.43 6.60
C ILE A 453 30.35 7.94 6.51
N SER A 454 29.40 7.12 6.07
CA SER A 454 29.77 5.87 5.43
C SER A 454 30.19 6.24 4.03
N THR A 455 31.51 6.38 3.84
CA THR A 455 32.13 6.31 2.50
C THR A 455 31.80 4.99 1.84
#